data_AF-A0A1M6XMT6-F1
#
_entry.id   AF-A0A1M6XMT6-F1
#
_cell.length_a   1.000
_cell.length_b   1.000
_cell.length_c   1.000
_cell.angle_alpha   90.00
_cell.angle_beta   90.00
_cell.angle_gamma   90.00
#
_symmetry.space_group_name_H-M   'P 1'
#
loop_
_entity.id
_entity.type
_entity.pdbx_description
1 polymer ?
#
loop_
_entity_poly.entity_id
_entity_poly.type
_entity_poly.pdbx_seq_one_letter_code
_entity_poly.pdbx_strand_id
1 'polypeptide(L)'
;MKKILISVICLALFASFSFAQESLSVYKKNRGQIDENTPVGSLLFTDYIKELPIPMDSVKKVTVVKEKVVVKDKKGRVKKDKKGNPKTKMQRKRVVTWEKVQPSEPPRFVPIQCKLGEVWVKRADLARFKQASLDLSGEYASSTGSVILKKSPTNPRYFSFTIQNGPFGGRAELEASNVELRESNGHARLTYTEDGCTVDIAIADRKVRVAQRGCSEYNVGNYKLEGEYNTYKGNRRVVETFNMPEQSFKYKKYLWCGSGFDSCEKVKDDNGTVTITWSKDGNGFIERAAGEDSHIYRPFEHVIPHKRDFYNGEKPLAIKTKRTDMAGEWMIWYFYPQAQRFKMVRAGMREDTAYMEIYE
;
A
#
# COMPACT_ATOMS: atom_id res chain seq x y z
N MET A 1 34.82 -25.09 17.24
CA MET A 1 34.68 -24.33 15.97
C MET A 1 33.27 -24.42 15.36
N LYS A 2 32.66 -25.61 15.21
CA LYS A 2 31.29 -25.76 14.65
C LYS A 2 30.16 -25.01 15.39
N LYS A 3 30.27 -24.81 16.72
CA LYS A 3 29.25 -24.11 17.52
C LYS A 3 29.22 -22.59 17.32
N ILE A 4 30.37 -21.98 17.01
CA ILE A 4 30.48 -20.52 16.80
C ILE A 4 29.94 -20.14 15.41
N LEU A 5 30.15 -21.00 14.41
CA LEU A 5 29.65 -20.80 13.05
C LEU A 5 28.11 -20.78 13.00
N ILE A 6 27.45 -21.65 13.77
CA ILE A 6 25.98 -21.72 13.85
C ILE A 6 25.41 -20.45 14.51
N SER A 7 26.04 -19.96 15.58
CA SER A 7 25.61 -18.72 16.24
C SER A 7 25.70 -17.48 15.34
N VAL A 8 26.74 -17.41 14.51
CA VAL A 8 26.96 -16.32 13.54
C VAL A 8 25.97 -16.41 12.37
N ILE A 9 25.67 -17.62 11.89
CA ILE A 9 24.65 -17.85 10.84
C ILE A 9 23.25 -17.52 11.35
N CYS A 10 22.91 -17.87 12.60
CA CYS A 10 21.64 -17.48 13.21
C CYS A 10 21.55 -15.95 13.38
N LEU A 11 22.61 -15.26 13.81
CA LEU A 11 22.61 -13.79 13.87
C LEU A 11 22.44 -13.13 12.49
N ALA A 12 23.05 -13.69 11.45
CA ALA A 12 22.91 -13.19 10.07
C ALA A 12 21.52 -13.45 9.46
N LEU A 13 20.87 -14.57 9.83
CA LEU A 13 19.50 -14.89 9.43
C LEU A 13 18.45 -14.04 10.17
N PHE A 14 18.72 -13.60 11.40
CA PHE A 14 17.86 -12.63 12.09
C PHE A 14 18.03 -11.19 11.56
N ALA A 15 19.21 -10.83 11.04
CA ALA A 15 19.49 -9.50 10.48
C ALA A 15 18.89 -9.27 9.07
N SER A 16 18.38 -10.31 8.40
CA SER A 16 17.81 -10.22 7.03
C SER A 16 16.31 -9.97 6.99
N PHE A 17 15.64 -9.80 8.14
CA PHE A 17 14.27 -9.27 8.21
C PHE A 17 14.24 -7.74 8.45
N SER A 18 15.11 -6.99 7.78
CA SER A 18 14.89 -5.54 7.67
C SER A 18 13.83 -5.29 6.61
N PHE A 19 12.59 -5.19 7.08
CA PHE A 19 11.49 -4.65 6.31
C PHE A 19 11.93 -3.33 5.68
N ALA A 20 11.59 -3.11 4.42
CA ALA A 20 11.67 -1.80 3.78
C ALA A 20 10.65 -0.86 4.42
N GLN A 21 10.91 -0.47 5.67
CA GLN A 21 10.16 0.54 6.39
C GLN A 21 10.83 1.86 6.01
N GLU A 22 10.16 2.70 5.20
CA GLU A 22 10.75 4.00 4.86
C GLU A 22 10.97 4.78 6.16
N SER A 23 12.24 5.06 6.47
CA SER A 23 12.62 5.78 7.68
C SER A 23 13.04 7.20 7.33
N LEU A 24 12.62 8.19 8.10
CA LEU A 24 13.01 9.58 7.89
C LEU A 24 14.31 9.87 8.62
N SER A 25 15.40 10.10 7.88
CA SER A 25 16.69 10.50 8.44
C SER A 25 16.61 11.89 9.07
N VAL A 26 17.13 12.03 10.29
CA VAL A 26 17.21 13.30 11.02
C VAL A 26 18.65 13.75 11.21
N TYR A 27 18.86 15.06 11.25
CA TYR A 27 20.17 15.68 11.31
C TYR A 27 20.26 16.70 12.44
N LYS A 28 21.46 16.92 12.99
CA LYS A 28 21.74 18.05 13.89
C LYS A 28 22.43 19.17 13.12
N LYS A 29 22.07 20.40 13.46
CA LYS A 29 22.71 21.60 12.92
C LYS A 29 23.85 22.01 13.85
N ASN A 30 25.08 21.88 13.37
CA ASN A 30 26.28 22.25 14.11
C ASN A 30 26.92 23.48 13.46
N ARG A 31 27.21 24.53 14.24
CA ARG A 31 27.84 25.78 13.76
C ARG A 31 27.18 26.38 12.51
N GLY A 32 25.85 26.31 12.44
CA GLY A 32 25.07 26.88 11.33
C GLY A 32 24.95 25.99 10.08
N GLN A 33 25.62 24.84 10.03
CA GLN A 33 25.58 23.91 8.90
C GLN A 33 24.99 22.55 9.31
N ILE A 34 24.40 21.84 8.34
CA ILE A 34 23.85 20.50 8.50
C ILE A 34 24.74 19.56 7.69
N ASP A 35 25.31 18.54 8.35
CA ASP A 35 26.06 17.49 7.68
C ASP A 35 25.11 16.38 7.21
N GLU A 36 24.98 16.22 5.90
CA GLU A 36 24.10 15.21 5.29
C GLU A 36 24.68 13.79 5.35
N ASN A 37 26.00 13.67 5.51
CA ASN A 37 26.68 12.38 5.48
C ASN A 37 26.55 11.64 6.82
N THR A 38 26.21 12.37 7.89
CA THR A 38 26.18 11.84 9.26
C THR A 38 24.81 12.08 9.91
N PRO A 39 23.75 11.31 9.56
CA PRO A 39 22.47 11.44 10.24
C PRO A 39 22.59 11.05 11.72
N VAL A 40 21.84 11.76 12.56
CA VAL A 40 21.83 11.56 14.02
C VAL A 40 20.95 10.35 14.41
N GLY A 41 20.05 9.97 13.51
CA GLY A 41 19.18 8.81 13.66
C GLY A 41 18.12 8.80 12.56
N SER A 42 17.12 7.95 12.74
CA SER A 42 15.96 7.86 11.85
C SER A 42 14.65 7.81 12.66
N LEU A 43 13.59 8.28 12.03
CA LEU A 43 12.22 8.22 12.54
C LEU A 43 11.41 7.21 11.73
N LEU A 44 10.53 6.50 12.43
CA LEU A 44 9.55 5.58 11.87
C LEU A 44 8.19 6.29 11.77
N PHE A 45 7.31 5.84 10.86
CA PHE A 45 6.01 6.49 10.62
C PHE A 45 5.12 6.63 11.85
N THR A 46 5.35 5.83 12.88
CA THR A 46 4.62 5.87 14.17
C THR A 46 5.20 6.89 15.15
N ASP A 47 6.36 7.49 14.85
CA ASP A 47 6.97 8.49 15.71
C ASP A 47 6.25 9.84 15.60
N TYR A 48 6.04 10.49 16.74
CA TYR A 48 5.50 11.85 16.78
C TYR A 48 6.46 12.87 16.18
N ILE A 49 5.95 13.70 15.25
CA ILE A 49 6.71 14.76 14.59
C ILE A 49 5.90 16.06 14.60
N LYS A 50 6.48 17.13 15.13
CA LYS A 50 5.93 18.49 15.04
C LYS A 50 6.90 19.38 14.28
N GLU A 51 6.43 20.01 13.20
CA GLU A 51 7.23 21.03 12.51
C GLU A 51 7.38 22.27 13.39
N LEU A 52 8.61 22.78 13.48
CA LEU A 52 8.92 24.02 14.19
C LEU A 52 8.99 25.19 13.20
N PRO A 53 8.80 26.43 13.67
CA PRO A 53 8.91 27.61 12.82
C PRO A 53 10.27 27.67 12.10
N ILE A 54 10.24 28.00 10.81
CA ILE A 54 11.46 28.20 10.03
C ILE A 54 12.18 29.45 10.57
N PRO A 55 13.47 29.35 10.95
CA PRO A 55 14.21 30.52 11.40
C PRO A 55 14.36 31.57 10.29
N MET A 56 14.27 32.84 10.68
CA MET A 56 14.36 33.99 9.78
C MET A 56 15.79 34.21 9.27
N ASP A 57 15.92 34.64 8.02
CA ASP A 57 17.19 35.04 7.43
C ASP A 57 17.56 36.47 7.84
N SER A 58 18.86 36.74 7.99
CA SER A 58 19.35 38.10 8.26
C SER A 58 19.80 38.74 6.96
N VAL A 59 19.04 39.71 6.46
CA VAL A 59 19.31 40.39 5.19
C VAL A 59 19.96 41.73 5.46
N LYS A 60 21.07 42.00 4.77
CA LYS A 60 21.78 43.28 4.82
C LYS A 60 21.01 44.32 4.01
N LYS A 61 20.39 45.28 4.68
CA LYS A 61 19.73 46.41 4.04
C LYS A 61 20.62 47.64 4.11
N VAL A 62 20.89 48.23 2.96
CA VAL A 62 21.69 49.46 2.86
C VAL A 62 20.74 50.63 2.67
N THR A 63 20.59 51.45 3.70
CA THR A 63 19.73 52.62 3.68
C THR A 63 20.60 53.87 3.55
N VAL A 64 20.29 54.74 2.59
CA VAL A 64 21.03 56.00 2.40
C VAL A 64 20.32 57.09 3.18
N VAL A 65 20.87 57.44 4.34
CA VAL A 65 20.32 58.50 5.20
C VAL A 65 21.02 59.82 4.85
N LYS A 66 20.28 60.91 4.80
CA LYS A 66 20.85 62.25 4.61
C LYS A 66 21.14 62.85 5.99
N GLU A 67 22.41 63.08 6.29
CA GLU A 67 22.85 63.71 7.54
C GLU A 67 23.26 65.17 7.26
N LYS A 68 22.93 66.07 8.18
CA LYS A 68 23.23 67.50 8.05
C LYS A 68 24.62 67.76 8.63
N VAL A 69 25.61 67.93 7.76
CA VAL A 69 27.02 68.10 8.17
C VAL A 69 27.46 69.56 8.00
N VAL A 70 28.24 70.08 8.95
CA VAL A 70 28.77 71.44 8.90
C VAL A 70 29.93 71.51 7.90
N VAL A 71 29.86 72.43 6.94
CA VAL A 71 30.87 72.63 5.90
C VAL A 71 32.11 73.24 6.53
N LYS A 72 33.25 72.56 6.42
CA LYS A 72 34.57 73.08 6.87
C LYS A 72 35.40 73.57 5.69
N ASP A 73 36.30 74.53 5.93
CA ASP A 73 37.27 75.00 4.94
C ASP A 73 38.48 74.04 4.81
N LYS A 74 39.41 74.33 3.87
CA LYS A 74 40.61 73.50 3.63
C LYS A 74 41.54 73.39 4.86
N LYS A 75 41.35 74.22 5.89
CA LYS A 75 42.11 74.23 7.15
C LYS A 75 41.28 73.67 8.32
N GLY A 76 40.13 73.05 8.07
CA GLY A 76 39.28 72.39 9.06
C GLY A 76 38.35 73.32 9.88
N ARG A 77 38.27 74.62 9.57
CA ARG A 77 37.45 75.59 10.29
C ARG A 77 36.02 75.65 9.72
N VAL A 78 35.03 75.88 10.59
CA VAL A 78 33.61 75.94 10.20
C VAL A 78 33.34 77.13 9.27
N LYS A 79 32.85 76.85 8.06
CA LYS A 79 32.49 77.87 7.08
C LYS A 79 31.16 78.51 7.49
N LYS A 80 31.16 79.81 7.70
CA LYS A 80 29.94 80.57 8.05
C LYS A 80 29.25 81.10 6.79
N ASP A 81 27.94 81.28 6.85
CA ASP A 81 27.15 81.94 5.81
C ASP A 81 27.26 83.47 5.91
N LYS A 82 26.62 84.21 4.99
CA LYS A 82 26.65 85.69 4.95
C LYS A 82 26.00 86.34 6.20
N LYS A 83 25.31 85.57 7.04
CA LYS A 83 24.65 86.01 8.28
C LYS A 83 25.40 85.53 9.54
N GLY A 84 26.59 84.92 9.40
CA GLY A 84 27.43 84.48 10.51
C GLY A 84 27.11 83.08 11.06
N ASN A 85 26.15 82.35 10.48
CA ASN A 85 25.73 81.04 10.95
C ASN A 85 26.54 79.90 10.30
N PRO A 86 26.73 78.74 10.97
CA PRO A 86 27.42 77.59 10.39
C PRO A 86 26.74 77.10 9.11
N LYS A 87 27.46 77.09 8.00
CA LYS A 87 26.95 76.60 6.72
C LYS A 87 26.85 75.07 6.79
N THR A 88 25.64 74.54 6.72
CA THR A 88 25.41 73.09 6.70
C THR A 88 25.14 72.59 5.28
N LYS A 89 25.61 71.38 4.96
CA LYS A 89 25.28 70.65 3.73
C LYS A 89 24.70 69.29 4.10
N MET A 90 23.70 68.85 3.34
CA MET A 90 23.19 67.49 3.45
C MET A 90 24.18 66.53 2.77
N GLN A 91 24.77 65.62 3.54
CA GLN A 91 25.65 64.57 3.05
C GLN A 91 24.91 63.23 3.12
N ARG A 92 24.95 62.46 2.04
CA ARG A 92 24.39 61.11 2.01
C ARG A 92 25.36 60.17 2.72
N LYS A 93 24.90 59.47 3.75
CA LYS A 93 25.65 58.44 4.47
C LYS A 93 24.97 57.09 4.23
N ARG A 94 25.75 56.09 3.86
CA ARG A 94 25.27 54.70 3.75
C ARG A 94 25.25 54.11 5.15
N VAL A 95 24.08 53.71 5.63
CA VAL A 95 23.90 52.98 6.88
C VAL A 95 23.53 51.55 6.52
N VAL A 96 24.19 50.60 7.15
CA VAL A 96 23.93 49.17 6.98
C VAL A 96 23.13 48.70 8.20
N THR A 97 21.93 48.20 7.97
CA THR A 97 21.09 47.57 9.00
C THR A 97 20.79 46.13 8.60
N TRP A 98 20.83 45.21 9.57
CA TRP A 98 20.47 43.82 9.37
C TRP A 98 19.01 43.63 9.81
N GLU A 99 18.14 43.28 8.86
CA GLU A 99 16.73 42.97 9.15
C GLU A 99 16.54 41.46 9.14
N LYS A 100 15.74 40.92 10.07
CA LYS A 100 15.30 39.53 10.04
C LYS A 100 14.08 39.43 9.10
N VAL A 101 14.21 38.67 8.03
CA VAL A 101 13.17 38.51 7.00
C VAL A 101 12.83 37.02 6.85
N GLN A 102 11.59 36.70 6.51
CA GLN A 102 11.25 35.32 6.13
C GLN A 102 12.03 34.93 4.86
N PRO A 103 12.56 33.70 4.79
CA PRO A 103 13.26 33.23 3.60
C PRO A 103 12.38 33.34 2.35
N SER A 104 12.92 33.87 1.25
CA SER A 104 12.17 33.99 -0.01
C SER A 104 11.93 32.64 -0.70
N GLU A 105 12.82 31.68 -0.47
CA GLU A 105 12.72 30.31 -0.97
C GLU A 105 12.43 29.34 0.19
N PRO A 106 11.62 28.29 -0.04
CA PRO A 106 11.38 27.30 1.00
C PRO A 106 12.70 26.61 1.38
N PRO A 107 13.05 26.56 2.67
CA PRO A 107 14.34 26.05 3.09
C PRO A 107 14.46 24.55 2.78
N ARG A 108 15.64 24.13 2.34
CA ARG A 108 15.96 22.72 2.04
C ARG A 108 15.80 21.83 3.28
N PHE A 109 16.11 22.37 4.46
CA PHE A 109 15.92 21.70 5.74
C PHE A 109 14.93 22.48 6.61
N VAL A 110 14.08 21.74 7.32
CA VAL A 110 13.13 22.31 8.28
C VAL A 110 13.41 21.75 9.67
N PRO A 111 13.30 22.59 10.72
CA PRO A 111 13.40 22.11 12.09
C PRO A 111 12.13 21.37 12.49
N ILE A 112 12.29 20.26 13.21
CA ILE A 112 11.21 19.46 13.76
C ILE A 112 11.50 19.13 15.23
N GLN A 113 10.43 18.93 16.00
CA GLN A 113 10.46 18.35 17.33
C GLN A 113 10.01 16.89 17.23
N CYS A 114 10.82 15.96 17.74
CA CYS A 114 10.51 14.52 17.80
C CYS A 114 11.11 13.87 19.06
N LYS A 115 11.06 12.53 19.16
CA LYS A 115 11.66 11.77 20.27
C LYS A 115 13.17 11.97 20.47
N LEU A 116 13.87 12.43 19.43
CA LEU A 116 15.31 12.72 19.45
C LEU A 116 15.60 14.19 19.81
N GLY A 117 14.58 14.97 20.18
CA GLY A 117 14.66 16.40 20.49
C GLY A 117 14.39 17.31 19.29
N GLU A 118 14.95 18.51 19.31
CA GLU A 118 14.94 19.44 18.18
C GLU A 118 16.01 19.03 17.16
N VAL A 119 15.56 18.62 15.98
CA VAL A 119 16.41 18.15 14.89
C VAL A 119 15.98 18.75 13.57
N TRP A 120 16.76 18.54 12.52
CA TRP A 120 16.52 19.07 11.19
C TRP A 120 16.30 17.92 10.21
N VAL A 121 15.36 18.10 9.29
CA VAL A 121 15.04 17.11 8.24
C VAL A 121 14.98 17.78 6.89
N LYS A 122 15.29 17.05 5.82
CA LYS A 122 15.09 17.56 4.46
C LYS A 122 13.60 17.75 4.24
N ARG A 123 13.21 18.93 3.75
CA ARG A 123 11.80 19.29 3.54
C ARG A 123 11.09 18.31 2.59
N ALA A 124 11.77 17.91 1.51
CA ALA A 124 11.24 16.94 0.55
C ALA A 124 11.04 15.55 1.17
N ASP A 125 11.92 15.14 2.07
CA ASP A 125 11.82 13.83 2.74
C ASP A 125 10.73 13.85 3.80
N LEU A 126 10.60 14.95 4.56
CA LEU A 126 9.49 15.13 5.48
C LEU A 126 8.14 15.13 4.77
N ALA A 127 8.03 15.81 3.62
CA ALA A 127 6.80 15.81 2.82
C ALA A 127 6.43 14.40 2.33
N ARG A 128 7.41 13.66 1.78
CA ARG A 128 7.22 12.26 1.38
C ARG A 128 6.85 11.37 2.56
N PHE A 129 7.55 11.51 3.67
CA PHE A 129 7.29 10.74 4.89
C PHE A 129 5.91 11.02 5.47
N LYS A 130 5.46 12.28 5.49
CA LYS A 130 4.10 12.66 5.89
C LYS A 130 3.06 12.08 4.93
N GLN A 131 3.27 12.19 3.63
CA GLN A 131 2.39 11.61 2.62
C GLN A 131 2.29 10.08 2.76
N ALA A 132 3.42 9.40 2.94
CA ALA A 132 3.48 7.97 3.17
C ALA A 132 2.83 7.59 4.51
N SER A 133 3.01 8.38 5.58
CA SER A 133 2.37 8.16 6.88
C SER A 133 0.83 8.22 6.82
N LEU A 134 0.29 8.99 5.88
CA LEU A 134 -1.15 9.09 5.61
C LEU A 134 -1.66 7.99 4.67
N ASP A 135 -0.77 7.32 3.95
CA ASP A 135 -1.15 6.19 3.10
C ASP A 135 -1.33 4.92 3.94
N LEU A 136 -2.58 4.49 4.02
CA LEU A 136 -3.00 3.26 4.69
C LEU A 136 -2.83 2.02 3.81
N SER A 137 -2.43 2.17 2.55
CA SER A 137 -2.23 1.06 1.62
C SER A 137 -1.08 0.15 2.08
N GLY A 138 -1.23 -1.16 1.91
CA GLY A 138 -0.23 -2.17 2.21
C GLY A 138 -0.80 -3.39 2.92
N GLU A 139 0.09 -4.34 3.21
CA GLU A 139 -0.23 -5.56 3.94
C GLU A 139 -0.10 -5.32 5.45
N TYR A 140 -1.14 -5.67 6.20
CA TYR A 140 -1.18 -5.75 7.65
C TYR A 140 -1.29 -7.21 8.05
N ALA A 141 -0.39 -7.71 8.87
CA ALA A 141 -0.29 -9.12 9.19
C ALA A 141 -0.58 -9.42 10.66
N SER A 142 -1.06 -10.64 10.89
CA SER A 142 -1.19 -11.29 12.18
C SER A 142 -0.36 -12.59 12.18
N SER A 143 -0.45 -13.39 13.25
CA SER A 143 0.17 -14.73 13.29
C SER A 143 -0.49 -15.73 12.35
N THR A 144 -1.75 -15.49 11.96
CA THR A 144 -2.56 -16.46 11.20
C THR A 144 -2.97 -15.97 9.82
N GLY A 145 -2.79 -14.68 9.51
CA GLY A 145 -3.27 -14.11 8.26
C GLY A 145 -2.79 -12.69 7.96
N SER A 146 -3.42 -12.09 6.95
CA SER A 146 -3.19 -10.71 6.54
C SER A 146 -4.47 -10.00 6.09
N VAL A 147 -4.43 -8.67 6.18
CA VAL A 147 -5.35 -7.74 5.53
C VAL A 147 -4.52 -6.88 4.59
N ILE A 148 -4.85 -6.87 3.32
CA ILE A 148 -4.21 -6.02 2.31
C ILE A 148 -5.17 -4.89 2.01
N LEU A 149 -4.70 -3.65 2.16
CA LEU A 149 -5.44 -2.45 1.77
C LEU A 149 -4.81 -1.84 0.52
N LYS A 150 -5.63 -1.49 -0.45
CA LYS A 150 -5.19 -0.84 -1.69
C LYS A 150 -6.05 0.38 -1.98
N LYS A 151 -5.43 1.56 -1.90
CA LYS A 151 -6.10 2.81 -2.27
C LYS A 151 -6.47 2.80 -3.76
N SER A 152 -7.67 3.28 -4.07
CA SER A 152 -8.10 3.43 -5.46
C SER A 152 -7.21 4.43 -6.20
N PRO A 153 -6.75 4.11 -7.42
CA PRO A 153 -5.91 5.01 -8.22
C PRO A 153 -6.68 6.24 -8.70
N THR A 154 -8.01 6.16 -8.78
CA THR A 154 -8.87 7.22 -9.32
C THR A 154 -9.56 8.03 -8.24
N ASN A 155 -9.74 7.48 -7.02
CA ASN A 155 -10.39 8.21 -5.94
C ASN A 155 -9.77 7.90 -4.56
N PRO A 156 -9.15 8.89 -3.89
CA PRO A 156 -8.44 8.66 -2.65
C PRO A 156 -9.34 8.29 -1.46
N ARG A 157 -10.67 8.45 -1.58
CA ARG A 157 -11.64 8.04 -0.55
C ARG A 157 -12.02 6.57 -0.61
N TYR A 158 -11.68 5.86 -1.68
CA TYR A 158 -12.06 4.46 -1.86
C TYR A 158 -10.85 3.55 -1.75
N PHE A 159 -11.05 2.41 -1.11
CA PHE A 159 -10.08 1.36 -0.95
C PHE A 159 -10.66 0.02 -1.41
N SER A 160 -9.81 -0.82 -1.97
CA SER A 160 -10.05 -2.26 -1.99
C SER A 160 -9.38 -2.87 -0.77
N PHE A 161 -10.00 -3.88 -0.19
CA PHE A 161 -9.39 -4.69 0.83
C PHE A 161 -9.46 -6.17 0.48
N THR A 162 -8.46 -6.90 0.96
CA THR A 162 -8.40 -8.36 0.89
C THR A 162 -8.07 -8.88 2.27
N ILE A 163 -8.91 -9.73 2.84
CA ILE A 163 -8.67 -10.42 4.12
C ILE A 163 -8.34 -11.88 3.77
N GLN A 164 -7.26 -12.41 4.32
CA GLN A 164 -6.87 -13.82 4.17
C GLN A 164 -6.36 -14.35 5.51
N ASN A 165 -7.08 -15.27 6.13
CA ASN A 165 -6.76 -15.83 7.44
C ASN A 165 -6.74 -17.36 7.39
N GLY A 166 -5.57 -17.97 7.64
CA GLY A 166 -5.31 -19.40 7.53
C GLY A 166 -4.50 -19.79 6.28
N PRO A 167 -4.22 -21.09 6.12
CA PRO A 167 -3.47 -21.64 4.99
C PRO A 167 -4.29 -21.66 3.69
N PHE A 168 -3.59 -21.68 2.55
CA PHE A 168 -4.22 -21.85 1.25
C PHE A 168 -5.05 -23.14 1.18
N GLY A 169 -6.22 -23.09 0.53
CA GLY A 169 -7.15 -24.23 0.46
C GLY A 169 -8.11 -24.38 1.64
N GLY A 170 -7.85 -23.69 2.77
CA GLY A 170 -8.66 -23.79 3.99
C GLY A 170 -8.72 -22.50 4.82
N ARG A 171 -8.52 -21.34 4.17
CA ARG A 171 -8.53 -20.03 4.82
C ARG A 171 -9.88 -19.36 4.77
N ALA A 172 -10.19 -18.58 5.80
CA ALA A 172 -11.23 -17.57 5.72
C ALA A 172 -10.71 -16.39 4.91
N GLU A 173 -11.41 -16.01 3.85
CA GLU A 173 -10.96 -14.95 2.95
C GLU A 173 -12.14 -14.20 2.36
N LEU A 174 -11.94 -12.90 2.14
CA LEU A 174 -12.92 -12.00 1.55
C LEU A 174 -12.16 -10.88 0.83
N GLU A 175 -12.59 -10.56 -0.39
CA GLU A 175 -12.14 -9.39 -1.12
C GLU A 175 -13.33 -8.48 -1.39
N ALA A 176 -13.13 -7.17 -1.18
CA ALA A 176 -14.09 -6.17 -1.60
C ALA A 176 -13.36 -4.97 -2.19
N SER A 177 -13.94 -4.41 -3.25
CA SER A 177 -13.40 -3.26 -3.96
C SER A 177 -14.32 -2.05 -3.87
N ASN A 178 -13.75 -0.85 -4.05
CA ASN A 178 -14.48 0.42 -4.00
C ASN A 178 -15.25 0.64 -2.68
N VAL A 179 -14.63 0.29 -1.55
CA VAL A 179 -15.19 0.52 -0.21
C VAL A 179 -14.77 1.92 0.26
N GLU A 180 -15.73 2.73 0.68
CA GLU A 180 -15.49 4.10 1.12
C GLU A 180 -14.78 4.13 2.50
N LEU A 181 -13.66 4.84 2.57
CA LEU A 181 -12.96 5.16 3.80
C LEU A 181 -13.66 6.32 4.51
N ARG A 182 -14.10 6.09 5.74
CA ARG A 182 -14.72 7.09 6.61
C ARG A 182 -13.83 7.37 7.80
N GLU A 183 -13.75 8.63 8.22
CA GLU A 183 -13.10 8.98 9.48
C GLU A 183 -14.14 9.03 10.60
N SER A 184 -13.86 8.35 11.71
CA SER A 184 -14.72 8.30 12.90
C SER A 184 -13.84 8.28 14.14
N ASN A 185 -14.03 9.24 15.04
CA ASN A 185 -13.25 9.35 16.29
C ASN A 185 -11.72 9.38 16.09
N GLY A 186 -11.23 9.99 15.00
CA GLY A 186 -9.80 10.02 14.68
C GLY A 186 -9.23 8.69 14.16
N HIS A 187 -10.08 7.73 13.83
CA HIS A 187 -9.71 6.46 13.21
C HIS A 187 -10.31 6.34 11.82
N ALA A 188 -9.58 5.69 10.91
CA ALA A 188 -10.09 5.41 9.58
C ALA A 188 -10.87 4.09 9.60
N ARG A 189 -12.03 4.06 8.95
CA ARG A 189 -12.96 2.91 8.95
C ARG A 189 -13.41 2.57 7.54
N LEU A 190 -13.49 1.28 7.26
CA LEU A 190 -14.10 0.71 6.06
C LEU A 190 -15.19 -0.25 6.52
N THR A 191 -16.39 -0.11 5.97
CA THR A 191 -17.50 -1.04 6.23
C THR A 191 -17.96 -1.61 4.91
N TYR A 192 -17.94 -2.93 4.81
CA TYR A 192 -18.51 -3.68 3.69
C TYR A 192 -19.72 -4.47 4.17
N THR A 193 -20.77 -4.52 3.37
CA THR A 193 -21.97 -5.30 3.66
C THR A 193 -22.49 -5.92 2.39
N GLU A 194 -22.76 -7.21 2.47
CA GLU A 194 -23.52 -7.98 1.50
C GLU A 194 -24.53 -8.85 2.25
N ASP A 195 -25.33 -9.62 1.51
CA ASP A 195 -26.37 -10.45 2.13
C ASP A 195 -25.76 -11.42 3.17
N GLY A 196 -26.26 -11.34 4.40
CA GLY A 196 -25.82 -12.17 5.51
C GLY A 196 -24.40 -11.90 6.02
N CYS A 197 -23.61 -10.96 5.48
CA CYS A 197 -22.25 -10.67 5.97
C CYS A 197 -21.94 -9.17 6.01
N THR A 198 -21.51 -8.69 7.17
CA THR A 198 -20.96 -7.34 7.37
C THR A 198 -19.55 -7.46 7.92
N VAL A 199 -18.62 -6.72 7.32
CA VAL A 199 -17.23 -6.63 7.76
C VAL A 199 -16.89 -5.17 8.03
N ASP A 200 -16.43 -4.90 9.25
CA ASP A 200 -15.98 -3.59 9.71
C ASP A 200 -14.47 -3.64 9.95
N ILE A 201 -13.73 -2.81 9.22
CA ILE A 201 -12.28 -2.66 9.35
C ILE A 201 -12.00 -1.30 9.98
N ALA A 202 -11.39 -1.29 11.15
CA ALA A 202 -10.91 -0.10 11.82
C ALA A 202 -9.39 -0.02 11.75
N ILE A 203 -8.87 1.16 11.42
CA ILE A 203 -7.45 1.42 11.20
C ILE A 203 -7.03 2.56 12.11
N ALA A 204 -6.09 2.27 13.01
CA ALA A 204 -5.50 3.24 13.94
C ALA A 204 -4.03 2.91 14.13
N ASP A 205 -3.15 3.91 14.06
CA ASP A 205 -1.70 3.73 14.28
C ASP A 205 -1.06 2.60 13.46
N ARG A 206 -1.49 2.45 12.19
CA ARG A 206 -1.12 1.33 11.29
C ARG A 206 -1.38 -0.06 11.86
N LYS A 207 -2.36 -0.18 12.75
CA LYS A 207 -2.95 -1.43 13.18
C LYS A 207 -4.33 -1.55 12.60
N VAL A 208 -4.66 -2.75 12.15
CA VAL A 208 -5.97 -3.05 11.57
C VAL A 208 -6.70 -4.01 12.49
N ARG A 209 -7.94 -3.65 12.84
CA ARG A 209 -8.88 -4.53 13.52
C ARG A 209 -10.05 -4.81 12.60
N VAL A 210 -10.33 -6.09 12.37
CA VAL A 210 -11.45 -6.56 11.59
C VAL A 210 -12.49 -7.15 12.54
N ALA A 211 -13.73 -6.68 12.43
CA ALA A 211 -14.90 -7.29 13.04
C ALA A 211 -15.83 -7.82 11.96
N GLN A 212 -16.51 -8.93 12.23
CA GLN A 212 -17.46 -9.54 11.31
C GLN A 212 -18.83 -9.75 11.98
N ARG A 213 -19.91 -9.67 11.22
CA ARG A 213 -21.27 -10.02 11.64
C ARG A 213 -21.94 -10.84 10.53
N GLY A 214 -22.46 -12.02 10.86
CA GLY A 214 -23.17 -12.90 9.93
C GLY A 214 -22.31 -13.69 8.93
N CYS A 215 -21.00 -13.42 8.83
CA CYS A 215 -20.08 -14.01 7.85
C CYS A 215 -19.69 -15.50 8.09
N SER A 216 -20.61 -16.34 8.56
CA SER A 216 -20.32 -17.76 8.86
C SER A 216 -19.85 -18.54 7.65
N GLU A 217 -20.40 -18.25 6.46
CA GLU A 217 -20.08 -18.92 5.20
C GLU A 217 -18.63 -18.65 4.73
N TYR A 218 -18.07 -17.50 5.12
CA TYR A 218 -16.68 -17.15 4.79
C TYR A 218 -15.66 -17.79 5.74
N ASN A 219 -16.09 -18.20 6.93
CA ASN A 219 -15.23 -18.82 7.93
C ASN A 219 -14.92 -20.27 7.55
N VAL A 220 -13.71 -20.74 7.87
CA VAL A 220 -13.28 -22.11 7.56
C VAL A 220 -12.60 -22.72 8.78
N GLY A 221 -13.23 -23.75 9.36
CA GLY A 221 -12.75 -24.39 10.59
C GLY A 221 -12.60 -23.36 11.73
N ASN A 222 -11.37 -23.21 12.22
CA ASN A 222 -11.05 -22.24 13.29
C ASN A 222 -10.69 -20.85 12.76
N TYR A 223 -10.58 -20.66 11.45
CA TYR A 223 -10.23 -19.38 10.85
C TYR A 223 -11.47 -18.55 10.54
N LYS A 224 -11.41 -17.26 10.87
CA LYS A 224 -12.48 -16.28 10.67
C LYS A 224 -11.94 -15.04 9.97
N LEU A 225 -12.81 -14.20 9.41
CA LEU A 225 -12.40 -12.89 8.88
C LEU A 225 -12.04 -11.92 10.02
N GLU A 226 -12.69 -12.04 11.18
CA GLU A 226 -12.38 -11.22 12.36
C GLU A 226 -10.97 -11.48 12.91
N GLY A 227 -10.31 -10.41 13.36
CA GLY A 227 -8.96 -10.50 13.90
C GLY A 227 -8.26 -9.15 14.07
N GLU A 228 -7.07 -9.21 14.67
CA GLU A 228 -6.17 -8.06 14.82
C GLU A 228 -4.88 -8.28 14.01
N TYR A 229 -4.56 -7.29 13.19
CA TYR A 229 -3.44 -7.30 12.25
C TYR A 229 -2.54 -6.12 12.59
N ASN A 230 -1.67 -6.35 13.57
CA ASN A 230 -0.89 -5.30 14.23
C ASN A 230 0.47 -5.04 13.57
N THR A 231 0.84 -5.81 12.54
CA THR A 231 2.15 -5.73 11.88
C THR A 231 2.02 -5.21 10.46
N TYR A 232 2.33 -3.93 10.24
CA TYR A 232 2.37 -3.37 8.88
C TYR A 232 3.64 -3.78 8.13
N LYS A 233 3.47 -4.39 6.95
CA LYS A 233 4.56 -4.91 6.10
C LYS A 233 4.77 -4.10 4.82
N GLY A 234 3.93 -3.09 4.54
CA GLY A 234 4.00 -2.28 3.32
C GLY A 234 3.42 -2.94 2.08
N ASN A 235 3.65 -2.35 0.91
CA ASN A 235 3.22 -2.88 -0.39
C ASN A 235 4.18 -3.98 -0.86
N ARG A 236 3.92 -5.22 -0.45
CA ARG A 236 4.69 -6.38 -0.92
C ARG A 236 4.11 -6.90 -2.24
N ARG A 237 4.98 -7.08 -3.23
CA ARG A 237 4.67 -7.97 -4.37
C ARG A 237 4.81 -9.40 -3.88
N VAL A 238 3.69 -10.01 -3.51
CA VAL A 238 3.65 -11.45 -3.20
C VAL A 238 3.33 -12.18 -4.49
N VAL A 239 4.20 -13.11 -4.89
CA VAL A 239 3.86 -14.07 -5.94
C VAL A 239 3.11 -15.20 -5.26
N GLU A 240 1.86 -15.40 -5.64
CA GLU A 240 1.06 -16.46 -5.08
C GLU A 240 1.52 -17.82 -5.59
N THR A 241 1.70 -18.77 -4.67
CA THR A 241 2.09 -20.14 -5.00
C THR A 241 0.89 -21.04 -4.74
N PHE A 242 0.43 -21.73 -5.77
CA PHE A 242 -0.73 -22.62 -5.70
C PHE A 242 -0.26 -24.02 -5.36
N ASN A 243 -0.30 -24.37 -4.07
CA ASN A 243 0.06 -25.71 -3.61
C ASN A 243 -1.19 -26.43 -3.10
N MET A 244 -1.73 -27.34 -3.90
CA MET A 244 -2.92 -28.12 -3.56
C MET A 244 -2.74 -29.57 -4.01
N PRO A 245 -3.28 -30.57 -3.28
CA PRO A 245 -3.25 -31.95 -3.74
C PRO A 245 -3.93 -32.12 -5.09
N GLU A 246 -3.33 -32.95 -5.94
CA GLU A 246 -3.91 -33.32 -7.23
C GLU A 246 -5.20 -34.11 -7.04
N GLN A 247 -6.25 -33.74 -7.79
CA GLN A 247 -7.55 -34.44 -7.76
C GLN A 247 -8.09 -34.54 -9.18
N SER A 248 -8.54 -35.73 -9.58
CA SER A 248 -9.04 -35.98 -10.93
C SER A 248 -10.49 -36.46 -10.92
N PHE A 249 -11.31 -35.86 -11.78
CA PHE A 249 -12.75 -36.11 -11.89
C PHE A 249 -13.14 -36.39 -13.34
N LYS A 250 -14.12 -37.27 -13.56
CA LYS A 250 -14.60 -37.66 -14.89
C LYS A 250 -16.07 -37.32 -15.08
N TYR A 251 -16.40 -36.68 -16.19
CA TYR A 251 -17.73 -36.18 -16.53
C TYR A 251 -18.16 -36.70 -17.89
N LYS A 252 -19.25 -37.47 -17.92
CA LYS A 252 -19.83 -38.00 -19.17
C LYS A 252 -20.62 -36.94 -19.96
N LYS A 253 -21.10 -35.92 -19.25
CA LYS A 253 -21.88 -34.79 -19.75
C LYS A 253 -21.52 -33.59 -18.87
N TYR A 254 -21.71 -32.39 -19.41
CA TYR A 254 -21.59 -31.14 -18.66
C TYR A 254 -22.66 -30.16 -19.18
N LEU A 255 -22.91 -29.09 -18.44
CA LEU A 255 -23.77 -28.02 -18.92
C LEU A 255 -22.89 -26.97 -19.62
N TRP A 256 -23.25 -26.64 -20.85
CA TRP A 256 -22.65 -25.54 -21.62
C TRP A 256 -23.60 -24.36 -21.64
N CYS A 257 -23.13 -23.21 -21.20
CA CYS A 257 -23.92 -22.00 -21.07
C CYS A 257 -23.27 -20.92 -21.94
N GLY A 258 -23.62 -20.90 -23.22
CA GLY A 258 -22.95 -20.09 -24.25
C GLY A 258 -23.23 -18.58 -24.19
N SER A 259 -24.26 -18.16 -23.45
CA SER A 259 -24.66 -16.75 -23.30
C SER A 259 -25.09 -16.39 -21.88
N GLY A 260 -24.67 -17.17 -20.88
CA GLY A 260 -25.02 -16.99 -19.46
C GLY A 260 -25.84 -18.13 -18.87
N PHE A 261 -26.19 -18.04 -17.59
CA PHE A 261 -26.83 -19.11 -16.82
C PHE A 261 -28.16 -19.61 -17.41
N ASP A 262 -28.90 -18.76 -18.12
CA ASP A 262 -30.20 -19.12 -18.68
C ASP A 262 -30.11 -19.93 -19.99
N SER A 263 -28.92 -20.00 -20.62
CA SER A 263 -28.71 -20.75 -21.87
C SER A 263 -28.00 -22.08 -21.67
N CYS A 264 -27.98 -22.60 -20.45
CA CYS A 264 -27.31 -23.85 -20.12
C CYS A 264 -28.00 -25.06 -20.77
N GLU A 265 -27.27 -25.78 -21.61
CA GLU A 265 -27.70 -27.03 -22.24
C GLU A 265 -26.81 -28.20 -21.85
N LYS A 266 -27.41 -29.39 -21.70
CA LYS A 266 -26.67 -30.63 -21.42
C LYS A 266 -25.98 -31.11 -22.69
N VAL A 267 -24.68 -30.94 -22.75
CA VAL A 267 -23.84 -31.39 -23.86
C VAL A 267 -22.98 -32.59 -23.48
N LYS A 268 -22.61 -33.36 -24.49
CA LYS A 268 -21.50 -34.30 -24.44
C LYS A 268 -20.33 -33.64 -25.17
N ASP A 269 -19.10 -33.86 -24.70
CA ASP A 269 -17.93 -33.48 -25.48
C ASP A 269 -17.87 -34.39 -26.71
N ASP A 270 -17.58 -33.80 -27.88
CA ASP A 270 -17.50 -34.53 -29.14
C ASP A 270 -16.41 -35.62 -29.10
N ASN A 271 -15.38 -35.41 -28.25
CA ASN A 271 -14.27 -36.34 -28.06
C ASN A 271 -14.48 -37.34 -26.91
N GLY A 272 -15.66 -37.34 -26.27
CA GLY A 272 -16.06 -38.36 -25.31
C GLY A 272 -16.13 -37.89 -23.84
N THR A 273 -15.62 -38.70 -22.91
CA THR A 273 -15.70 -38.38 -21.47
C THR A 273 -14.63 -37.36 -21.10
N VAL A 274 -15.04 -36.25 -20.50
CA VAL A 274 -14.13 -35.20 -20.04
C VAL A 274 -13.51 -35.63 -18.71
N THR A 275 -12.19 -35.64 -18.63
CA THR A 275 -11.43 -35.79 -17.38
C THR A 275 -10.82 -34.44 -17.02
N ILE A 276 -11.04 -33.98 -15.79
CA ILE A 276 -10.43 -32.75 -15.29
C ILE A 276 -9.54 -33.11 -14.11
N THR A 277 -8.26 -32.81 -14.25
CA THR A 277 -7.26 -32.94 -13.18
C THR A 277 -6.99 -31.55 -12.60
N TRP A 278 -7.48 -31.32 -11.38
CA TRP A 278 -7.25 -30.13 -10.60
C TRP A 278 -5.90 -30.19 -9.89
N SER A 279 -5.16 -29.07 -9.92
CA SER A 279 -3.83 -28.96 -9.32
C SER A 279 -2.90 -30.09 -9.75
N LYS A 280 -2.80 -30.31 -11.07
CA LYS A 280 -1.88 -31.24 -11.70
C LYS A 280 -0.46 -30.99 -11.20
N ASP A 281 0.23 -32.07 -10.82
CA ASP A 281 1.56 -32.06 -10.20
C ASP A 281 1.64 -31.27 -8.87
N GLY A 282 0.49 -30.96 -8.26
CA GLY A 282 0.39 -30.23 -7.00
C GLY A 282 0.56 -28.71 -7.10
N ASN A 283 0.72 -28.16 -8.31
CA ASN A 283 1.15 -26.76 -8.54
C ASN A 283 0.03 -25.85 -9.08
N GLY A 284 -1.25 -26.21 -8.92
CA GLY A 284 -2.38 -25.41 -9.38
C GLY A 284 -2.61 -25.40 -10.90
N PHE A 285 -1.84 -26.16 -11.68
CA PHE A 285 -2.16 -26.42 -13.08
C PHE A 285 -3.47 -27.19 -13.18
N ILE A 286 -4.27 -26.87 -14.18
CA ILE A 286 -5.51 -27.62 -14.45
C ILE A 286 -5.34 -28.27 -15.80
N GLU A 287 -5.66 -29.56 -15.89
CA GLU A 287 -5.72 -30.27 -17.16
C GLU A 287 -7.17 -30.67 -17.43
N ARG A 288 -7.65 -30.36 -18.64
CA ARG A 288 -8.91 -30.86 -19.17
C ARG A 288 -8.58 -31.75 -20.37
N ALA A 289 -8.90 -33.04 -20.26
CA ALA A 289 -8.68 -34.01 -21.33
C ALA A 289 -10.01 -34.64 -21.79
N ALA A 290 -10.21 -34.80 -23.08
CA ALA A 290 -11.32 -35.53 -23.69
C ALA A 290 -10.81 -36.29 -24.92
N GLY A 291 -10.86 -37.63 -24.88
CA GLY A 291 -10.26 -38.45 -25.93
C GLY A 291 -8.74 -38.24 -26.00
N GLU A 292 -8.23 -37.91 -27.19
CA GLU A 292 -6.81 -37.57 -27.43
C GLU A 292 -6.50 -36.09 -27.17
N ASP A 293 -7.53 -35.24 -27.06
CA ASP A 293 -7.36 -33.81 -26.83
C ASP A 293 -7.12 -33.52 -25.34
N SER A 294 -6.00 -32.87 -25.03
CA SER A 294 -5.68 -32.38 -23.69
C SER A 294 -5.33 -30.89 -23.72
N HIS A 295 -5.91 -30.14 -22.78
CA HIS A 295 -5.68 -28.72 -22.60
C HIS A 295 -5.15 -28.46 -21.20
N ILE A 296 -3.97 -27.84 -21.13
CA ILE A 296 -3.35 -27.44 -19.87
C ILE A 296 -3.58 -25.96 -19.63
N TYR A 297 -3.97 -25.63 -18.40
CA TYR A 297 -4.25 -24.29 -17.93
C TYR A 297 -3.24 -23.94 -16.84
N ARG A 298 -2.43 -22.91 -17.09
CA ARG A 298 -1.43 -22.41 -16.15
C ARG A 298 -2.07 -21.41 -15.18
N PRO A 299 -1.87 -21.56 -13.86
CA PRO A 299 -2.39 -20.61 -12.88
C PRO A 299 -1.68 -19.26 -12.99
N PHE A 300 -2.45 -18.19 -12.79
CA PHE A 300 -1.97 -16.82 -12.84
C PHE A 300 -2.26 -16.04 -11.56
N GLU A 301 -3.48 -16.17 -11.04
CA GLU A 301 -3.96 -15.37 -9.89
C GLU A 301 -5.01 -16.16 -9.11
N HIS A 302 -4.96 -16.07 -7.78
CA HIS A 302 -6.01 -16.59 -6.90
C HIS A 302 -7.17 -15.62 -6.96
N VAL A 303 -8.37 -16.15 -7.14
CA VAL A 303 -9.58 -15.36 -7.13
C VAL A 303 -10.26 -15.62 -5.80
N ILE A 304 -10.54 -14.57 -5.04
CA ILE A 304 -11.32 -14.71 -3.80
C ILE A 304 -12.79 -14.66 -4.20
N PRO A 305 -13.55 -15.77 -4.05
CA PRO A 305 -14.93 -15.83 -4.47
C PRO A 305 -15.83 -14.96 -3.58
N HIS A 306 -16.90 -14.44 -4.18
CA HIS A 306 -17.98 -13.78 -3.44
C HIS A 306 -19.05 -14.80 -3.07
N LYS A 307 -19.93 -14.44 -2.13
CA LYS A 307 -21.02 -15.30 -1.65
C LYS A 307 -21.89 -15.86 -2.78
N ARG A 308 -22.13 -15.08 -3.85
CA ARG A 308 -22.89 -15.53 -5.03
C ARG A 308 -22.26 -16.73 -5.75
N ASP A 309 -20.96 -16.94 -5.58
CA ASP A 309 -20.21 -18.04 -6.17
C ASP A 309 -20.22 -19.27 -5.25
N PHE A 310 -20.89 -19.23 -4.11
CA PHE A 310 -20.92 -20.34 -3.16
C PHE A 310 -22.00 -21.34 -3.57
N TYR A 311 -21.73 -22.62 -3.37
CA TYR A 311 -22.67 -23.69 -3.69
C TYR A 311 -23.11 -24.40 -2.42
N ASN A 312 -24.40 -24.31 -2.07
CA ASN A 312 -24.96 -24.88 -0.84
C ASN A 312 -24.14 -24.54 0.43
N GLY A 313 -23.65 -23.30 0.50
CA GLY A 313 -22.82 -22.81 1.61
C GLY A 313 -21.33 -23.19 1.52
N GLU A 314 -20.92 -23.98 0.52
CA GLU A 314 -19.50 -24.25 0.27
C GLU A 314 -18.87 -23.14 -0.57
N LYS A 315 -17.76 -22.60 -0.05
CA LYS A 315 -16.89 -21.67 -0.77
C LYS A 315 -15.98 -22.43 -1.75
N PRO A 316 -15.96 -22.07 -3.05
CA PRO A 316 -15.05 -22.70 -4.00
C PRO A 316 -13.59 -22.27 -3.80
N LEU A 317 -12.68 -23.10 -4.29
CA LEU A 317 -11.33 -22.67 -4.63
C LEU A 317 -11.36 -22.10 -6.04
N ALA A 318 -11.04 -20.81 -6.20
CA ALA A 318 -11.10 -20.14 -7.48
C ALA A 318 -9.72 -19.69 -7.96
N ILE A 319 -9.35 -20.09 -9.18
CA ILE A 319 -8.06 -19.74 -9.78
C ILE A 319 -8.30 -19.19 -11.18
N LYS A 320 -7.72 -18.02 -11.44
CA LYS A 320 -7.61 -17.48 -12.79
C LYS A 320 -6.42 -18.12 -13.48
N THR A 321 -6.68 -18.72 -14.62
CA THR A 321 -5.72 -19.48 -15.41
C THR A 321 -5.67 -18.98 -16.85
N LYS A 322 -4.59 -19.30 -17.54
CA LYS A 322 -4.43 -19.11 -18.97
C LYS A 322 -4.13 -20.45 -19.63
N ARG A 323 -4.82 -20.76 -20.72
CA ARG A 323 -4.56 -21.97 -21.51
C ARG A 323 -3.16 -21.89 -22.15
N THR A 324 -2.39 -22.97 -22.14
CA THR A 324 -0.98 -22.96 -22.55
C THR A 324 -0.74 -22.94 -24.05
N ASP A 325 -1.70 -23.45 -24.82
CA ASP A 325 -1.67 -23.62 -26.28
C ASP A 325 -2.49 -22.56 -27.04
N MET A 326 -3.17 -21.64 -26.34
CA MET A 326 -3.93 -20.54 -26.96
C MET A 326 -3.53 -19.18 -26.39
N ALA A 327 -3.33 -18.20 -27.28
CA ALA A 327 -3.15 -16.81 -26.91
C ALA A 327 -4.52 -16.11 -26.89
N GLY A 328 -4.90 -15.50 -25.76
CA GLY A 328 -6.00 -14.52 -25.71
C GLY A 328 -7.15 -14.80 -24.76
N GLU A 329 -7.23 -15.98 -24.15
CA GLU A 329 -8.38 -16.36 -23.31
C GLU A 329 -7.98 -16.59 -21.85
N TRP A 330 -8.61 -15.84 -20.95
CA TRP A 330 -8.52 -16.05 -19.51
C TRP A 330 -9.69 -16.89 -19.04
N MET A 331 -9.41 -17.89 -18.21
CA MET A 331 -10.43 -18.73 -17.59
C MET A 331 -10.40 -18.54 -16.09
N ILE A 332 -11.56 -18.44 -15.47
CA ILE A 332 -11.69 -18.61 -14.02
C ILE A 332 -12.26 -19.99 -13.78
N TRP A 333 -11.54 -20.78 -13.00
CA TRP A 333 -12.01 -22.08 -12.56
C TRP A 333 -12.43 -22.01 -11.12
N TYR A 334 -13.60 -22.58 -10.81
CA TYR A 334 -14.12 -22.77 -9.48
C TYR A 334 -14.15 -24.27 -9.19
N PHE A 335 -13.57 -24.68 -8.07
CA PHE A 335 -13.55 -26.07 -7.61
C PHE A 335 -14.19 -26.18 -6.23
N TYR A 336 -15.16 -27.09 -6.12
CA TYR A 336 -15.95 -27.35 -4.92
C TYR A 336 -15.56 -28.73 -4.36
N PRO A 337 -14.55 -28.81 -3.47
CA PRO A 337 -14.02 -30.08 -3.00
C PRO A 337 -15.06 -30.96 -2.25
N GLN A 338 -15.99 -30.36 -1.51
CA GLN A 338 -16.96 -31.05 -0.65
C GLN A 338 -18.28 -31.37 -1.37
N ALA A 339 -18.66 -30.60 -2.38
CA ALA A 339 -19.85 -30.85 -3.19
C ALA A 339 -19.78 -32.22 -3.87
N GLN A 340 -20.86 -33.00 -3.86
CA GLN A 340 -20.80 -34.37 -4.37
C GLN A 340 -20.77 -34.44 -5.90
N ARG A 341 -21.76 -33.79 -6.55
CA ARG A 341 -22.03 -33.91 -7.98
C ARG A 341 -21.46 -32.72 -8.74
N PHE A 342 -21.86 -31.51 -8.37
CA PHE A 342 -21.31 -30.26 -8.90
C PHE A 342 -19.89 -30.05 -8.35
N LYS A 343 -18.88 -30.37 -9.15
CA LYS A 343 -17.48 -30.32 -8.70
C LYS A 343 -16.74 -29.12 -9.23
N MET A 344 -17.01 -28.71 -10.46
CA MET A 344 -16.19 -27.71 -11.15
C MET A 344 -17.03 -26.79 -12.04
N VAL A 345 -16.64 -25.52 -12.08
CA VAL A 345 -17.13 -24.56 -13.06
C VAL A 345 -15.95 -23.92 -13.75
N ARG A 346 -16.01 -23.81 -15.08
CA ARG A 346 -15.05 -23.03 -15.87
C ARG A 346 -15.80 -21.89 -16.54
N ALA A 347 -15.43 -20.66 -16.21
CA ALA A 347 -15.93 -19.46 -16.87
C ALA A 347 -14.86 -18.89 -17.80
N GLY A 348 -15.20 -18.66 -19.06
CA GLY A 348 -14.33 -18.08 -20.08
C GLY A 348 -14.91 -16.80 -20.66
N MET A 349 -14.05 -15.87 -21.05
CA MET A 349 -14.45 -14.63 -21.71
C MET A 349 -13.59 -14.38 -22.94
N ARG A 350 -14.25 -14.23 -24.09
CA ARG A 350 -13.69 -13.75 -25.36
C ARG A 350 -14.17 -12.34 -25.63
N GLU A 351 -13.62 -11.69 -26.66
CA GLU A 351 -13.99 -10.31 -27.01
C GLU A 351 -15.48 -10.15 -27.34
N ASP A 352 -16.12 -11.21 -27.83
CA ASP A 352 -17.50 -11.22 -28.33
C ASP A 352 -18.48 -12.01 -27.44
N THR A 353 -17.99 -12.93 -26.61
CA THR A 353 -18.86 -13.85 -25.84
C THR A 353 -18.28 -14.19 -24.47
N ALA A 354 -19.13 -14.23 -23.45
CA ALA A 354 -18.84 -14.86 -22.15
C ALA A 354 -19.61 -16.18 -22.05
N TYR A 355 -18.93 -17.26 -21.66
CA TYR A 355 -19.53 -18.58 -21.54
C TYR A 355 -19.11 -19.28 -20.26
N MET A 356 -19.84 -20.32 -19.92
CA MET A 356 -19.57 -21.13 -18.74
C MET A 356 -19.79 -22.61 -19.01
N GLU A 357 -18.91 -23.43 -18.46
CA GLU A 357 -19.06 -24.88 -18.39
C GLU A 357 -19.27 -25.29 -16.94
N ILE A 358 -20.32 -26.05 -16.68
CA ILE A 358 -20.62 -26.60 -15.36
C ILE A 358 -20.48 -28.12 -15.41
N TYR A 359 -19.57 -28.63 -14.59
CA TYR A 359 -19.26 -30.05 -14.50
C TYR A 359 -19.94 -30.65 -13.27
N GLU A 360 -20.97 -31.47 -13.55
CA GLU A 360 -21.79 -32.22 -12.60
C GLU A 360 -21.63 -33.74 -12.73
#